data_AF-A0A1V5H1V0-F1
#
_entry.id   AF-A0A1V5H1V0-F1
#
_cell.length_a   1.000
_cell.length_b   1.000
_cell.length_c   1.000
_cell.angle_alpha   90.00
_cell.angle_beta   90.00
_cell.angle_gamma   90.00
#
_symmetry.space_group_name_H-M   'P 1'
#
loop_
_entity.id
_entity.type
_entity.pdbx_description
1 polymer ?
#
loop_
_entity_poly.entity_id
_entity_poly.type
_entity_poly.pdbx_seq_one_letter_code
_entity_poly.pdbx_strand_id
1 'polypeptide(L)'
;MKTTIELPDRLFRLAKRTALRRRTTLKALMTHALQREVGLNSGDEAAAATFVVDRDGLPHLPARGVRVTNDLVGRLLEEEEA
;
A
#
# COMPACT_ATOMS: atom_id res chain seq x y z
N MET A 1 0.02 6.63 -21.95
CA MET A 1 -0.90 7.57 -22.64
C MET A 1 -1.03 8.86 -21.84
N LYS A 2 -1.34 9.99 -22.49
CA LYS A 2 -1.60 11.28 -21.83
C LYS A 2 -3.11 11.46 -21.71
N THR A 3 -3.58 11.78 -20.50
CA THR A 3 -5.00 12.03 -20.22
C THR A 3 -5.15 13.43 -19.65
N THR A 4 -6.16 14.16 -20.12
CA THR A 4 -6.53 15.48 -19.59
C THR A 4 -7.74 15.30 -18.68
N ILE A 5 -7.71 15.91 -17.49
CA ILE A 5 -8.79 15.83 -16.50
C ILE A 5 -9.12 17.26 -16.09
N GLU A 6 -10.40 17.62 -16.18
CA GLU A 6 -10.90 18.90 -15.70
C GLU A 6 -11.06 18.86 -14.18
N LEU A 7 -10.42 19.79 -13.47
CA LEU A 7 -10.44 19.86 -12.01
C LEU A 7 -10.73 21.30 -11.56
N PRO A 8 -11.69 21.52 -10.64
CA PRO A 8 -11.87 22.81 -10.01
C PRO A 8 -10.57 23.32 -9.37
N ASP A 9 -10.28 24.61 -9.52
CA ASP A 9 -9.00 25.21 -9.07
C ASP A 9 -8.70 24.94 -7.58
N ARG A 10 -9.73 25.01 -6.73
CA ARG A 10 -9.60 24.68 -5.29
C ARG A 10 -9.10 23.26 -5.08
N LEU A 11 -9.63 22.29 -5.81
CA LEU A 11 -9.21 20.88 -5.71
C LEU A 11 -7.80 20.68 -6.27
N PHE A 12 -7.46 21.36 -7.36
CA PHE A 12 -6.12 21.30 -7.94
C PHE A 12 -5.05 21.80 -6.96
N ARG A 13 -5.30 22.94 -6.30
CA ARG A 13 -4.39 23.49 -5.27
C ARG A 13 -4.24 22.55 -4.08
N LEU A 14 -5.34 21.96 -3.59
CA LEU A 14 -5.29 21.00 -2.48
C LEU A 14 -4.52 19.73 -2.86
N ALA A 15 -4.71 19.22 -4.08
CA ALA A 15 -3.98 18.06 -4.58
C ALA A 15 -2.48 18.33 -4.67
N LYS A 16 -2.06 19.51 -5.18
CA LYS A 16 -0.64 19.92 -5.20
C LYS A 16 -0.03 20.01 -3.81
N ARG A 17 -0.72 20.61 -2.84
CA ARG A 17 -0.26 20.68 -1.45
C ARG A 17 -0.10 19.27 -0.85
N THR A 18 -1.02 18.37 -1.17
CA THR A 18 -0.97 16.98 -0.72
C THR A 18 0.22 16.23 -1.33
N ALA A 19 0.47 16.40 -2.63
CA ALA A 19 1.61 15.82 -3.32
C ALA A 19 2.94 16.29 -2.69
N LEU A 20 3.09 17.59 -2.44
CA LEU A 20 4.27 18.15 -1.79
C LEU A 20 4.49 17.55 -0.38
N ARG A 21 3.43 17.48 0.44
CA ARG A 21 3.51 16.92 1.80
C ARG A 21 3.96 15.45 1.79
N ARG A 22 3.53 14.69 0.79
CA ARG A 22 3.89 13.28 0.61
C ARG A 22 5.20 13.08 -0.16
N ARG A 23 5.95 14.15 -0.45
CA ARG A 23 7.18 14.14 -1.27
C ARG A 23 7.00 13.39 -2.59
N THR A 24 5.85 13.60 -3.25
CA THR A 24 5.52 12.96 -4.52
C THR A 24 5.02 13.99 -5.53
N THR A 25 4.81 13.57 -6.77
CA THR A 25 4.27 14.43 -7.84
C THR A 25 2.75 14.36 -7.89
N LEU A 26 2.10 15.41 -8.41
CA LEU A 26 0.65 15.38 -8.63
C LEU A 26 0.22 14.23 -9.55
N LYS A 27 1.03 13.94 -10.57
CA LYS A 27 0.80 12.80 -11.48
C LYS A 27 0.80 11.49 -10.70
N ALA A 28 1.84 11.23 -9.90
CA ALA A 28 1.95 10.01 -9.10
C ALA A 28 0.83 9.89 -8.07
N LEU A 29 0.47 11.00 -7.40
CA LEU A 29 -0.66 11.06 -6.47
C LEU A 29 -1.98 10.64 -7.15
N MET A 30 -2.26 11.20 -8.34
CA MET A 30 -3.46 10.90 -9.12
C MET A 30 -3.46 9.46 -9.64
N THR A 31 -2.33 8.99 -10.17
CA THR A 31 -2.20 7.60 -10.64
C THR A 31 -2.46 6.62 -9.50
N HIS A 32 -1.84 6.83 -8.33
CA HIS A 32 -2.06 5.96 -7.18
C HIS A 32 -3.50 6.00 -6.66
N ALA A 33 -4.12 7.19 -6.63
CA ALA A 33 -5.52 7.32 -6.22
C ALA A 33 -6.45 6.58 -7.18
N LEU A 34 -6.23 6.72 -8.49
CA LEU A 34 -7.01 6.02 -9.50
C LEU A 34 -6.80 4.51 -9.43
N GLN A 35 -5.56 4.04 -9.31
CA GLN A 35 -5.27 2.62 -9.14
C GLN A 35 -5.96 2.02 -7.90
N ARG A 36 -6.02 2.77 -6.79
CA ARG A 36 -6.78 2.35 -5.61
C ARG A 36 -8.28 2.28 -5.90
N GLU A 37 -8.83 3.28 -6.57
CA GLU A 37 -10.26 3.37 -6.88
C GLU A 37 -10.73 2.23 -7.79
N VAL A 38 -9.94 1.89 -8.80
CA VAL A 38 -10.27 0.82 -9.76
C VAL A 38 -9.74 -0.56 -9.33
N GLY A 39 -9.24 -0.69 -8.11
CA GLY A 39 -8.73 -1.97 -7.59
C GLY A 39 -7.50 -2.51 -8.33
N LEU A 40 -6.72 -1.67 -9.01
CA LEU A 40 -5.45 -2.06 -9.66
C LEU A 40 -4.26 -2.12 -8.70
N ASN A 41 -4.36 -1.45 -7.55
CA ASN A 41 -3.41 -1.67 -6.45
C ASN A 41 -3.71 -2.94 -5.65
N SER A 42 -4.70 -3.73 -6.08
CA SER A 42 -4.89 -5.11 -5.66
C SER A 42 -3.81 -5.99 -6.29
N GLY A 43 -2.56 -5.79 -5.88
CA GLY A 43 -1.64 -6.92 -5.75
C GLY A 43 -2.14 -7.96 -4.71
N ASP A 44 -3.28 -7.69 -4.09
CA ASP A 44 -3.99 -8.49 -3.11
C ASP A 44 -5.16 -9.30 -3.71
N GLU A 45 -4.92 -10.06 -4.78
CA GLU A 45 -5.46 -11.44 -4.75
C GLU A 45 -4.76 -12.28 -3.65
N ALA A 46 -3.68 -11.77 -3.04
CA ALA A 46 -3.01 -12.36 -1.87
C ALA A 46 -3.58 -11.95 -0.49
N ALA A 47 -4.38 -10.89 -0.36
CA ALA A 47 -4.86 -10.47 0.95
C ALA A 47 -6.29 -9.88 0.95
N ALA A 48 -7.26 -10.70 0.58
CA ALA A 48 -8.34 -10.91 1.55
C ALA A 48 -7.73 -11.51 2.83
N ALA A 49 -6.94 -10.70 3.56
CA ALA A 49 -6.56 -10.97 4.93
C ALA A 49 -7.83 -10.75 5.74
N THR A 50 -8.71 -11.75 5.69
CA THR A 50 -9.76 -11.97 6.67
C THR A 50 -9.05 -12.06 8.01
N PHE A 51 -8.88 -10.91 8.67
CA PHE A 51 -8.46 -10.87 10.05
C PHE A 51 -9.57 -11.55 10.85
N VAL A 52 -9.18 -12.36 11.80
CA VAL A 52 -10.11 -13.01 12.73
C VAL A 52 -10.08 -12.21 14.01
N VAL A 53 -11.23 -11.97 14.61
CA VAL A 53 -11.31 -11.33 15.92
C VAL A 53 -11.24 -12.43 16.97
N ASP A 54 -10.30 -12.33 17.91
CA ASP A 54 -10.20 -13.30 19.01
C ASP A 54 -11.30 -13.08 20.07
N ARG A 55 -11.26 -13.88 21.15
CA ARG A 55 -12.25 -13.81 22.22
C ARG A 55 -12.20 -12.50 23.01
N ASP A 56 -11.08 -11.80 22.97
CA ASP A 56 -10.86 -10.52 23.65
C ASP A 56 -11.24 -9.33 22.76
N GLY A 57 -11.73 -9.59 21.54
CA GLY A 57 -12.14 -8.56 20.59
C GLY A 57 -10.99 -7.99 19.78
N LEU A 58 -9.81 -8.60 19.82
CA LEU A 58 -8.62 -8.10 19.12
C LEU A 58 -8.48 -8.78 17.74
N PRO A 59 -8.26 -7.99 16.67
CA PRO A 59 -8.04 -8.54 15.34
C PRO A 59 -6.64 -9.16 15.26
N HIS A 60 -6.57 -10.42 14.81
CA HIS A 60 -5.34 -11.10 14.47
C HIS A 60 -5.37 -11.63 13.05
N LEU A 61 -4.20 -11.72 12.44
CA LEU A 61 -4.05 -12.41 11.16
C LEU A 61 -3.96 -13.92 11.45
N PRO A 62 -4.84 -14.76 10.88
CA PRO A 62 -4.66 -16.20 10.98
C PRO A 62 -3.31 -16.57 10.37
N ALA A 63 -2.63 -17.57 10.94
CA ALA A 63 -1.32 -18.00 10.46
C ALA A 63 -1.39 -18.34 8.96
N ARG A 64 -0.60 -17.61 8.14
CA ARG A 64 -0.51 -17.81 6.70
C ARG A 64 0.96 -17.96 6.32
N GLY A 65 1.27 -19.06 5.63
CA GLY A 65 2.60 -19.30 5.08
C GLY A 65 3.66 -19.67 6.10
N VAL A 66 4.90 -19.26 5.82
CA VAL A 66 6.09 -19.63 6.60
C VAL A 66 6.16 -18.78 7.87
N ARG A 67 6.41 -19.43 9.01
CA ARG A 67 6.66 -18.75 10.28
C ARG A 67 7.98 -17.99 10.17
N VAL A 68 7.90 -16.67 10.04
CA VAL A 68 9.08 -15.81 10.08
C VAL A 68 9.61 -15.78 11.52
N THR A 69 10.80 -16.32 11.72
CA THR A 69 11.51 -16.33 13.01
C THR A 69 12.77 -15.48 12.89
N ASN A 70 13.32 -15.01 14.01
CA ASN A 70 14.58 -14.25 14.00
C ASN A 70 15.73 -15.05 13.36
N ASP A 71 15.72 -16.37 13.51
CA ASP A 71 16.67 -17.27 12.86
C ASP A 71 16.56 -17.25 11.32
N LEU A 72 15.33 -17.26 10.79
CA LEU A 72 15.08 -17.13 9.35
C LEU A 72 15.54 -15.77 8.82
N VAL A 73 15.29 -14.70 9.58
CA VAL A 73 15.73 -13.35 9.22
C VAL A 73 17.25 -13.25 9.19
N GLY A 74 17.93 -13.82 10.19
CA GLY A 74 19.40 -13.85 10.24
C GLY A 74 20.00 -14.53 9.01
N ARG A 75 19.51 -15.71 8.66
CA ARG A 75 19.98 -16.44 7.47
C ARG A 75 19.81 -15.67 6.17
N LEU A 76 18.67 -15.02 5.97
CA LEU A 76 18.42 -14.25 4.75
C LEU A 76 19.33 -13.01 4.63
N LEU A 77 19.67 -12.38 5.75
CA LEU A 77 20.61 -11.26 5.76
C LEU A 77 22.05 -11.71 5.48
N GLU A 78 22.45 -12.86 6.04
CA GLU A 78 23.77 -13.46 5.76
C GLU A 78 23.91 -13.87 4.29
N GLU A 79 22.84 -14.38 3.66
CA GLU A 79 22.79 -14.72 2.24
C GLU A 79 22.85 -13.49 1.31
N GLU A 80 22.43 -12.31 1.77
CA GLU A 80 22.47 -11.06 0.99
C GLU A 80 23.85 -10.37 1.03
N GLU A 81 24.66 -10.63 2.07
CA GLU A 81 26.00 -10.05 2.28
C GLU A 81 27.15 -10.91 1.69
N ALA A 82 26.87 -12.10 1.17
CA ALA A 82 27.85 -13.06 0.62
C ALA A 82 27.98 -13.01 -0.91
#